data_AF-F3AJQ1-F1
#
_entry.id   AF-F3AJQ1-F1
#
_cell.length_a   1.000
_cell.length_b   1.000
_cell.length_c   1.000
_cell.angle_alpha   90.00
_cell.angle_beta   90.00
_cell.angle_gamma   90.00
#
_symmetry.space_group_name_H-M   'P 1'
#
loop_
_entity.id
_entity.type
_entity.pdbx_description
1 polymer ?
#
loop_
_entity_poly.entity_id
_entity_poly.type
_entity_poly.pdbx_seq_one_letter_code
_entity_poly.pdbx_strand_id
1 'polypeptide(L)'
;MKDEFYIFGYRPVVVLSGSMEPYMQTNSVAIIQKTKDIEKGDVVMFRVDEDTLVCHRAVKIDEKGNITTKGDNNKVADFDKVKPEGVEGKVVARLNFLSGLIGKFR
;
A
#
# COMPACT_ATOMS: atom_id res chain seq x y z
N MET A 1 9.53 -18.43 2.68
CA MET A 1 8.35 -17.64 3.09
C MET A 1 8.81 -16.73 4.21
N LYS A 2 9.04 -15.44 3.95
CA LYS A 2 9.36 -14.49 5.04
C LYS A 2 8.11 -14.44 5.91
N ASP A 3 8.20 -14.82 7.19
CA ASP A 3 7.10 -14.67 8.13
C ASP A 3 6.80 -13.19 8.28
N GLU A 4 5.79 -12.71 7.56
CA GLU A 4 5.36 -11.33 7.63
C GLU A 4 4.57 -11.14 8.93
N PHE A 5 5.17 -10.41 9.87
CA PHE A 5 4.63 -10.24 11.21
C PHE A 5 3.38 -9.36 11.19
N TYR A 6 2.23 -9.98 11.45
CA TYR A 6 0.96 -9.30 11.72
C TYR A 6 0.64 -9.41 13.22
N ILE A 7 0.36 -8.28 13.86
CA ILE A 7 -0.10 -8.21 15.25
C ILE A 7 -1.60 -7.92 15.21
N PHE A 8 -2.43 -8.85 15.70
CA PHE A 8 -3.89 -8.73 15.66
C PHE A 8 -4.47 -8.40 14.26
N GLY A 9 -3.82 -8.87 13.19
CA GLY A 9 -4.23 -8.58 11.81
C GLY A 9 -3.71 -7.26 11.24
N TYR A 10 -2.86 -6.54 11.97
CA TYR A 10 -2.26 -5.28 11.53
C TYR A 10 -0.75 -5.39 11.39
N ARG A 11 -0.19 -4.68 10.40
CA ARG A 11 1.25 -4.62 10.16
C ARG A 11 1.71 -3.18 9.95
N PRO A 12 2.62 -2.65 10.78
CA PRO A 12 3.31 -1.41 10.46
C PRO A 12 4.33 -1.62 9.34
N VAL A 13 4.37 -0.70 8.38
CA VAL A 13 5.37 -0.68 7.30
C VAL A 13 5.97 0.71 7.18
N VAL A 14 7.26 0.78 6.81
CA VAL A 14 7.93 2.05 6.50
C VAL A 14 7.75 2.36 5.02
N VAL A 15 7.36 3.59 4.72
CA VAL A 15 7.09 4.06 3.36
C VAL A 15 8.40 4.47 2.70
N LEU A 16 8.77 3.81 1.60
CA LEU A 16 10.08 3.98 0.96
C LEU A 16 10.10 4.99 -0.18
N SER A 17 8.95 5.26 -0.80
CA SER A 17 8.84 6.12 -1.98
C SER A 17 7.72 7.17 -1.82
N GLY A 18 7.79 8.22 -2.63
CA GLY A 18 6.82 9.31 -2.67
C GLY A 18 5.67 9.11 -3.67
N SER A 19 5.40 7.88 -4.12
CA SER A 19 4.33 7.62 -5.12
C SER A 19 2.93 7.90 -4.57
N MET A 20 2.79 7.88 -3.24
CA MET A 20 1.53 8.13 -2.54
C MET A 20 1.46 9.53 -1.91
N GLU A 21 2.38 10.44 -2.21
CA GLU A 21 2.28 11.81 -1.73
C GLU A 21 1.11 12.57 -2.41
N PRO A 22 0.40 13.46 -1.68
CA PRO A 22 0.60 13.87 -0.29
C PRO A 22 -0.13 12.99 0.75
N TYR A 23 -0.86 11.95 0.31
CA TYR A 23 -1.62 11.07 1.21
C TYR A 23 -0.72 10.29 2.17
N MET A 24 0.45 9.83 1.74
CA MET A 24 1.37 9.06 2.57
C MET A 24 2.80 9.48 2.23
N GLN A 25 3.51 10.01 3.23
CA GLN A 25 4.81 10.64 3.02
C GLN A 25 5.94 9.62 2.97
N THR A 26 6.97 9.90 2.18
CA THR A 26 8.23 9.14 2.22
C THR A 26 8.80 9.14 3.65
N ASN A 27 9.39 8.01 4.08
CA ASN A 27 9.88 7.77 5.44
C ASN A 27 8.82 7.81 6.56
N SER A 28 7.52 7.83 6.24
CA SER A 28 6.46 7.68 7.25
C SER A 28 6.20 6.21 7.60
N VAL A 29 5.30 5.98 8.57
CA VAL A 29 4.78 4.65 8.89
C VAL A 29 3.34 4.53 8.43
N ALA A 30 3.01 3.44 7.75
CA ALA A 30 1.64 3.07 7.41
C ALA A 30 1.23 1.81 8.19
N ILE A 31 -0.03 1.75 8.60
CA ILE A 31 -0.61 0.57 9.24
C ILE A 31 -1.48 -0.15 8.22
N ILE A 32 -1.11 -1.38 7.90
CA ILE A 32 -1.81 -2.25 6.96
C ILE A 32 -2.71 -3.20 7.74
N GLN A 33 -4.00 -3.24 7.41
CA GLN A 33 -4.92 -4.26 7.89
C GLN A 33 -4.96 -5.41 6.89
N LYS A 34 -4.76 -6.64 7.37
CA LYS A 34 -4.90 -7.86 6.57
C LYS A 34 -6.37 -8.10 6.25
N THR A 35 -6.80 -7.74 5.05
CA THR A 35 -8.17 -7.94 4.58
C THR A 35 -8.19 -8.07 3.06
N LYS A 36 -9.22 -8.74 2.54
CA LYS A 36 -9.55 -8.81 1.11
C LYS A 36 -10.74 -7.93 0.74
N ASP A 37 -11.36 -7.29 1.73
CA ASP A 37 -12.45 -6.34 1.56
C ASP A 37 -11.89 -4.99 1.09
N ILE A 38 -11.77 -4.86 -0.23
CA ILE A 38 -11.23 -3.69 -0.90
C ILE A 38 -12.33 -2.99 -1.69
N GLU A 39 -12.43 -1.68 -1.47
CA GLU A 39 -13.32 -0.81 -2.21
C GLU A 39 -12.54 0.19 -3.08
N LYS A 40 -13.23 0.76 -4.07
CA LYS A 40 -12.68 1.86 -4.84
C LYS A 40 -12.35 3.02 -3.91
N GLY A 41 -11.12 3.51 -3.96
CA GLY A 41 -10.60 4.58 -3.11
C GLY A 41 -9.67 4.10 -2.01
N ASP A 42 -9.70 2.80 -1.65
CA ASP A 42 -8.76 2.23 -0.68
C ASP A 42 -7.32 2.28 -1.19
N VAL A 43 -6.35 2.44 -0.28
CA VAL A 43 -4.93 2.26 -0.59
C VAL A 43 -4.55 0.84 -0.24
N VAL A 44 -4.27 0.04 -1.27
CA VAL A 44 -4.00 -1.39 -1.15
C VAL A 44 -2.52 -1.67 -1.16
N MET A 45 -2.08 -2.58 -0.29
CA MET A 45 -0.77 -3.18 -0.35
C MET A 45 -0.85 -4.48 -1.16
N PHE A 46 -0.01 -4.63 -2.17
CA PHE A 46 0.06 -5.80 -3.02
C PHE A 46 1.51 -6.10 -3.41
N ARG A 47 1.74 -7.34 -3.83
CA ARG A 47 3.07 -7.83 -4.20
C ARG A 47 3.21 -7.84 -5.73
N VAL A 48 4.27 -7.20 -6.25
CA VAL A 48 4.55 -7.14 -7.71
C VAL A 48 5.55 -8.20 -8.15
N ASP A 49 6.46 -8.60 -7.25
CA ASP A 49 7.39 -9.71 -7.40
C ASP A 49 7.72 -10.30 -6.02
N GLU A 50 8.57 -11.33 -5.92
CA GLU A 50 8.83 -12.03 -4.65
C GLU A 50 9.31 -11.13 -3.50
N ASP A 51 9.98 -10.02 -3.80
CA ASP A 51 10.62 -9.15 -2.81
C ASP A 51 10.01 -7.75 -2.72
N THR A 52 9.14 -7.37 -3.66
CA THR A 52 8.63 -5.99 -3.77
C THR A 52 7.15 -5.89 -3.41
N LEU A 53 6.89 -5.14 -2.33
CA LEU A 53 5.55 -4.70 -1.92
C LEU A 53 5.31 -3.25 -2.34
N VAL A 54 4.13 -3.00 -2.89
CA VAL A 54 3.69 -1.69 -3.36
C VAL A 54 2.39 -1.31 -2.66
N CYS A 55 2.25 -0.04 -2.29
CA CYS A 55 1.00 0.52 -1.78
C CYS A 55 0.48 1.58 -2.74
N HIS A 56 -0.64 1.33 -3.42
CA HIS A 56 -1.27 2.30 -4.34
C HIS A 56 -2.79 2.35 -4.17
N ARG A 57 -3.44 3.40 -4.67
CA ARG A 57 -4.89 3.59 -4.55
C ARG A 57 -5.65 2.76 -5.57
N ALA A 58 -6.65 2.01 -5.14
CA ALA A 58 -7.62 1.34 -6.00
C ALA A 58 -8.49 2.38 -6.71
N VAL A 59 -8.24 2.64 -8.00
CA VAL A 59 -8.99 3.63 -8.78
C VAL A 59 -10.16 3.01 -9.56
N LYS A 60 -10.12 1.70 -9.77
CA LYS A 60 -11.19 0.92 -10.41
C LYS A 60 -11.13 -0.53 -9.95
N ILE A 61 -12.30 -1.14 -9.77
CA ILE A 61 -12.47 -2.58 -9.56
C ILE A 61 -13.41 -3.07 -10.67
N ASP A 62 -13.01 -4.10 -11.41
CA ASP A 62 -13.86 -4.70 -12.46
C ASP A 62 -14.75 -5.83 -11.92
N GLU A 63 -15.67 -6.33 -12.75
CA GLU A 63 -16.65 -7.37 -12.36
C GLU A 63 -16.00 -8.68 -11.90
N LYS A 64 -14.74 -8.92 -12.27
CA LYS A 64 -13.96 -10.09 -11.84
C LYS A 64 -13.17 -9.81 -10.56
N GLY A 65 -13.32 -8.64 -9.97
CA GLY A 65 -12.60 -8.19 -8.78
C GLY A 65 -11.18 -7.71 -9.06
N ASN A 66 -10.73 -7.61 -10.32
CA ASN A 66 -9.38 -7.11 -10.57
C ASN A 66 -9.32 -5.61 -10.31
N ILE A 67 -8.23 -5.19 -9.69
CA ILE A 67 -8.05 -3.84 -9.16
C ILE A 67 -7.05 -3.11 -10.05
N THR A 68 -7.47 -2.00 -10.64
CA THR A 68 -6.55 -1.03 -11.23
C THR A 68 -6.08 -0.11 -10.12
N THR A 69 -4.77 -0.08 -9.90
CA THR A 69 -4.14 0.76 -8.89
C THR A 69 -3.43 1.95 -9.51
N LYS A 70 -3.21 2.98 -8.70
CA LYS A 70 -2.44 4.17 -9.08
C LYS A 70 -1.84 4.83 -7.85
N GLY A 71 -0.56 5.18 -7.92
CA GLY A 71 0.04 6.10 -6.95
C GLY A 71 -0.62 7.47 -7.02
N ASP A 72 -0.96 8.06 -5.87
CA ASP A 72 -1.59 9.39 -5.82
C ASP A 72 -0.75 10.45 -6.55
N ASN A 73 0.57 10.36 -6.45
CA ASN A 73 1.54 11.24 -7.10
C ASN A 73 1.94 10.78 -8.52
N ASN A 74 1.49 9.61 -8.98
CA ASN A 74 1.81 9.11 -10.31
C ASN A 74 0.92 9.81 -11.36
N LYS A 75 1.45 10.04 -12.58
CA LYS A 75 0.69 10.65 -13.68
C LYS A 75 -0.32 9.70 -14.32
N VAL A 76 0.01 8.41 -14.35
CA VAL A 76 -0.77 7.36 -14.99
C VAL A 76 -1.08 6.26 -13.98
N ALA A 77 -2.12 5.47 -14.27
CA ALA A 77 -2.39 4.26 -13.52
C ALA A 77 -1.33 3.19 -13.78
N ASP A 78 -1.21 2.24 -12.86
CA ASP A 78 -0.33 1.10 -13.02
C ASP A 78 -0.82 0.24 -14.20
N PHE A 79 0.11 -0.28 -15.01
CA PHE A 79 -0.22 -1.06 -16.20
C PHE A 79 -0.87 -2.40 -15.84
N ASP A 80 -0.32 -3.07 -14.84
CA ASP A 80 -0.80 -4.36 -14.38
C ASP A 80 -1.96 -4.20 -13.40
N LYS A 81 -3.01 -5.01 -13.62
CA LYS A 81 -4.10 -5.11 -12.66
C LYS A 81 -3.72 -6.07 -11.55
N VAL A 82 -4.05 -5.70 -10.32
CA VAL A 82 -3.87 -6.54 -9.15
C VAL A 82 -5.08 -7.47 -9.03
N LYS A 83 -4.84 -8.78 -8.98
CA LYS A 83 -5.91 -9.74 -8.70
C LYS A 83 -6.22 -9.76 -7.20
N PRO A 84 -7.45 -10.08 -6.76
CA PRO A 84 -7.81 -10.16 -5.35
C PRO A 84 -6.86 -11.04 -4.51
N GLU A 85 -6.31 -12.10 -5.10
CA GLU A 85 -5.40 -13.02 -4.43
C GLU A 85 -4.07 -12.36 -4.08
N GLY A 86 -3.58 -11.43 -4.91
CA GLY A 86 -2.32 -10.71 -4.75
C GLY A 86 -2.36 -9.53 -3.78
N VAL A 87 -3.53 -9.18 -3.24
CA VAL A 87 -3.69 -8.12 -2.24
C VAL A 87 -3.29 -8.63 -0.86
N GLU A 88 -2.36 -7.97 -0.19
CA GLU A 88 -1.96 -8.32 1.18
C GLU A 88 -2.85 -7.64 2.24
N GLY A 89 -3.41 -6.47 1.90
CA GLY A 89 -4.29 -5.73 2.78
C GLY A 89 -4.51 -4.29 2.31
N LYS A 90 -5.05 -3.46 3.20
CA LYS A 90 -5.23 -2.03 2.95
C LYS A 90 -4.68 -1.16 4.07
N VAL A 91 -4.24 0.05 3.71
CA VAL A 91 -3.79 1.07 4.65
C VAL A 91 -4.99 1.60 5.43
N VAL A 92 -4.96 1.45 6.74
CA VAL A 92 -6.01 1.97 7.65
C VAL A 92 -5.56 3.17 8.48
N ALA A 93 -4.24 3.38 8.59
CA ALA A 93 -3.68 4.56 9.24
C ALA A 93 -2.31 4.93 8.66
N ARG A 94 -1.94 6.21 8.77
CA ARG A 94 -0.65 6.76 8.34
C ARG A 94 -0.11 7.77 9.35
N LEU A 95 1.13 7.59 9.77
CA LEU A 95 1.84 8.41 10.77
C LEU A 95 2.85 9.31 10.07
N ASN A 96 2.36 10.24 9.25
CA ASN A 96 3.20 11.16 8.46
C ASN A 96 4.15 12.01 9.33
N PHE A 97 3.76 12.35 10.56
CA PHE A 97 4.60 13.13 11.47
C PHE A 97 5.92 12.44 11.84
N LEU A 98 6.04 11.12 11.64
CA LEU A 98 7.30 10.38 11.83
C LEU A 98 8.29 10.52 10.67
N SER A 99 7.84 11.04 9.50
CA SER A 99 8.65 11.15 8.29
C SER A 99 9.98 11.86 8.53
N GLY A 100 9.96 13.02 9.18
CA GLY A 100 11.16 13.80 9.48
C GLY A 100 12.09 13.17 10.53
N LEU A 101 11.58 12.29 11.40
CA LEU A 101 12.39 11.56 12.37
C LEU A 101 13.09 10.38 11.68
N ILE A 102 12.32 9.51 11.03
CA ILE A 102 12.82 8.31 10.35
C ILE A 102 13.78 8.69 9.23
N GLY A 103 13.48 9.77 8.48
CA GLY A 103 14.34 10.27 7.42
C GLY A 103 15.73 10.74 7.86
N LYS A 104 15.98 10.95 9.17
CA LYS A 104 17.32 11.28 9.70
C LYS A 104 18.20 10.06 9.96
N PHE A 105 17.60 8.87 10.09
CA PHE A 105 18.30 7.64 10.46
C PHE A 105 18.37 6.62 9.32
N ARG A 106 17.90 6.99 8.12
CA ARG A 106 17.93 6.18 6.91
C ARG A 106 18.87 6.82 5.90
#